data_AF-A0A6J4PYF5-F1
#
_entry.id   AF-A0A6J4PYF5-F1
#
_cell.length_a   1.000
_cell.length_b   1.000
_cell.length_c   1.000
_cell.angle_alpha   90.00
_cell.angle_beta   90.00
_cell.angle_gamma   90.00
#
_symmetry.space_group_name_H-M   'P 1'
#
loop_
_entity.id
_entity.type
_entity.pdbx_description
1 polymer ?
#
loop_
_entity_poly.entity_id
_entity_poly.type
_entity_poly.pdbx_seq_one_letter_code
_entity_poly.pdbx_strand_id
1 'polypeptide(L)'
;MSSTAYPLHLHLAGRRAVVVGGGPVAARRARALVEAGADVLLVAPDACEDVVELAAAGALAWRREPWAPAHLDGAWLVHTATGDLATDDAVAAEADARRTWCVRADDATRSAAWTPAVV
;
A
#
# COMPACT_ATOMS: atom_id res chain seq x y z
N MET A 1 19.28 -21.80 4.20
CA MET A 1 18.19 -21.62 3.22
C MET A 1 18.59 -20.48 2.31
N SER A 2 18.78 -20.74 1.01
CA SER A 2 19.11 -19.66 0.07
C SER A 2 17.88 -18.77 -0.06
N SER A 3 18.03 -17.49 0.28
CA SER A 3 16.96 -16.51 0.15
C SER A 3 16.60 -16.38 -1.33
N THR A 4 15.36 -16.68 -1.70
CA THR A 4 14.80 -16.40 -3.04
C THR A 4 14.52 -14.91 -3.26
N ALA A 5 14.80 -14.07 -2.26
CA ALA A 5 14.67 -12.62 -2.34
C ALA A 5 15.81 -11.97 -3.12
N TYR A 6 15.46 -11.03 -3.99
CA TYR A 6 16.42 -10.11 -4.60
C TYR A 6 16.25 -8.71 -3.99
N PRO A 7 17.26 -8.16 -3.30
CA PRO A 7 17.14 -6.86 -2.66
C PRO A 7 17.09 -5.75 -3.71
N LEU A 8 16.13 -4.84 -3.55
CA LEU A 8 15.99 -3.68 -4.41
C LEU A 8 15.51 -2.46 -3.60
N HIS A 9 15.87 -1.27 -4.08
CA HIS A 9 15.34 -0.01 -3.58
C HIS A 9 14.43 0.59 -4.64
N LEU A 10 13.25 1.05 -4.23
CA LEU A 10 12.29 1.72 -5.12
C LEU A 10 12.44 3.23 -4.98
N HIS A 11 12.63 3.92 -6.11
CA HIS A 11 12.52 5.37 -6.16
C HIS A 11 11.07 5.75 -6.44
N LEU A 12 10.35 6.21 -5.41
CA LEU A 12 8.91 6.48 -5.49
C LEU A 12 8.57 7.96 -5.66
N ALA A 13 9.54 8.86 -5.72
CA ALA A 13 9.28 10.30 -5.89
C ALA A 13 8.37 10.56 -7.11
N GLY A 14 7.21 11.17 -6.86
CA GLY A 14 6.18 11.47 -7.86
C GLY A 14 5.47 10.26 -8.47
N ARG A 15 5.72 9.04 -7.97
CA ARG A 15 5.09 7.81 -8.46
C ARG A 15 3.87 7.45 -7.63
N ARG A 16 2.83 6.98 -8.31
CA ARG A 16 1.59 6.48 -7.71
C ARG A 16 1.86 5.30 -6.79
N ALA A 17 1.58 5.46 -5.51
CA ALA A 17 1.53 4.36 -4.54
C ALA A 17 0.11 4.27 -3.96
N VAL A 18 -0.46 3.06 -3.96
CA VAL A 18 -1.84 2.84 -3.49
C VAL A 18 -1.80 2.11 -2.16
N VAL A 19 -2.55 2.60 -1.18
CA VAL A 19 -2.76 1.94 0.11
C VAL A 19 -4.23 1.55 0.21
N VAL A 20 -4.53 0.27 0.38
CA VAL A 20 -5.89 -0.25 0.60
C VAL A 20 -6.07 -0.59 2.06
N GLY A 21 -7.06 0.04 2.70
CA GLY A 21 -7.31 -0.04 4.13
C GLY A 21 -7.08 1.29 4.85
N GLY A 22 -7.83 1.52 5.93
CA GLY A 22 -7.83 2.79 6.69
C GLY A 22 -7.36 2.67 8.13
N GLY A 23 -6.89 1.49 8.56
CA GLY A 23 -6.44 1.27 9.94
C GLY A 23 -5.04 1.84 10.23
N PRO A 24 -4.57 1.75 11.50
CA PRO A 24 -3.26 2.27 11.92
C PRO A 24 -2.07 1.69 11.14
N VAL A 25 -2.18 0.44 10.69
CA VAL A 25 -1.16 -0.20 9.85
C VAL A 25 -1.07 0.47 8.48
N ALA A 26 -2.21 0.76 7.85
CA ALA A 26 -2.28 1.48 6.59
C ALA A 26 -1.73 2.91 6.74
N ALA A 27 -2.09 3.61 7.82
CA ALA A 27 -1.58 4.95 8.13
C ALA A 27 -0.05 5.00 8.20
N ARG A 28 0.57 4.07 8.93
CA ARG A 28 2.03 3.96 9.04
C ARG A 28 2.69 3.74 7.68
N ARG A 29 2.09 2.90 6.81
CA ARG A 29 2.62 2.65 5.46
C ARG A 29 2.44 3.87 4.56
N ALA A 30 1.28 4.52 4.62
CA ALA A 30 1.02 5.75 3.88
C ALA A 30 2.03 6.84 4.25
N ARG A 31 2.31 7.05 5.55
CA ARG A 31 3.31 8.02 6.00
C ARG A 31 4.71 7.73 5.43
N ALA A 32 5.17 6.48 5.49
CA ALA A 32 6.48 6.11 4.91
C ALA A 32 6.54 6.31 3.38
N LEU A 33 5.43 6.08 2.67
CA LEU A 33 5.33 6.35 1.23
C LEU A 33 5.37 7.85 0.92
N VAL A 34 4.67 8.67 1.71
CA VAL A 34 4.71 10.14 1.62
C VAL A 34 6.13 10.65 1.86
N GLU A 35 6.80 10.17 2.90
CA GLU A 35 8.20 10.52 3.21
C GLU A 35 9.16 10.11 2.07
N ALA A 36 8.87 9.02 1.36
CA ALA A 36 9.59 8.60 0.15
C ALA A 36 9.23 9.42 -1.10
N GLY A 37 8.37 10.43 -0.98
CA GLY A 37 7.94 11.34 -2.05
C GLY A 37 6.89 10.75 -2.99
N ALA A 38 6.21 9.66 -2.63
CA ALA A 38 5.19 9.04 -3.47
C ALA A 38 3.94 9.92 -3.62
N ASP A 39 3.27 9.80 -4.76
CA ASP A 39 1.89 10.27 -4.95
C ASP A 39 0.94 9.23 -4.36
N VAL A 40 0.58 9.42 -3.09
CA VAL A 40 -0.15 8.41 -2.31
C VAL A 40 -1.66 8.55 -2.49
N LEU A 41 -2.28 7.45 -2.90
CA LEU A 41 -3.73 7.25 -2.88
C LEU A 41 -4.08 6.23 -1.81
N LEU A 42 -4.86 6.61 -0.80
CA LEU A 42 -5.45 5.69 0.17
C LEU A 42 -6.92 5.42 -0.18
N VAL A 43 -7.32 4.16 -0.20
CA VAL A 43 -8.70 3.73 -0.49
C VAL A 43 -9.26 2.96 0.70
N ALA A 44 -10.26 3.54 1.35
CA ALA A 44 -11.00 2.90 2.44
C ALA A 44 -12.29 3.70 2.71
N PRO A 45 -13.43 3.05 3.02
CA PRO A 45 -14.66 3.75 3.41
C PRO A 45 -14.46 4.63 4.66
N ASP A 46 -13.75 4.06 5.64
CA ASP A 46 -13.43 4.68 6.93
C ASP A 46 -11.92 4.63 7.17
N ALA A 47 -11.41 5.59 7.94
CA ALA A 47 -9.99 5.65 8.28
C ALA A 47 -9.76 6.17 9.70
N CYS A 48 -8.63 5.76 10.29
CA CYS A 48 -8.20 6.25 11.60
C CYS A 48 -7.74 7.72 11.53
N GLU A 49 -7.62 8.34 12.70
CA GLU A 49 -7.27 9.75 12.86
C GLU A 49 -5.98 10.13 12.09
N ASP A 50 -4.92 9.33 12.18
CA ASP A 50 -3.67 9.55 11.45
C ASP A 50 -3.85 9.71 9.92
N VAL A 51 -4.77 8.95 9.31
CA VAL A 51 -5.06 9.07 7.86
C VAL A 51 -5.83 10.35 7.57
N VAL A 52 -6.79 10.69 8.44
CA VAL A 52 -7.57 11.91 8.33
C VAL A 52 -6.65 13.13 8.40
N GLU A 53 -5.69 13.14 9.33
CA GLU A 53 -4.69 14.20 9.48
C GLU A 53 -3.81 14.32 8.23
N LEU A 54 -3.28 13.19 7.71
CA LEU A 54 -2.46 13.20 6.49
C LEU A 54 -3.24 13.72 5.29
N ALA A 55 -4.50 13.32 5.12
CA ALA A 55 -5.35 13.80 4.05
C ALA A 55 -5.69 15.29 4.21
N ALA A 56 -6.00 15.75 5.43
CA ALA A 56 -6.28 17.15 5.73
C ALA A 56 -5.06 18.06 5.51
N ALA A 57 -3.85 17.55 5.76
CA ALA A 57 -2.60 18.23 5.45
C ALA A 57 -2.26 18.25 3.93
N GLY A 58 -3.05 17.57 3.10
CA GLY A 58 -2.78 17.42 1.66
C GLY A 58 -1.62 16.48 1.35
N ALA A 59 -1.17 15.68 2.31
CA ALA A 59 -0.03 14.78 2.15
C ALA A 59 -0.37 13.52 1.34
N LEU A 60 -1.65 13.14 1.29
CA LEU A 60 -2.15 12.03 0.46
C LEU A 60 -3.57 12.33 -0.03
N ALA A 61 -3.97 11.65 -1.10
CA ALA A 61 -5.36 11.60 -1.53
C ALA A 61 -6.09 10.45 -0.83
N TRP A 62 -7.25 10.72 -0.22
CA TRP A 62 -8.10 9.68 0.36
C TRP A 62 -9.39 9.52 -0.45
N ARG A 63 -9.66 8.30 -0.90
CA ARG A 63 -10.93 7.87 -1.50
C ARG A 63 -11.77 7.14 -0.46
N ARG A 64 -12.88 7.77 -0.09
CA ARG A 64 -13.82 7.33 0.95
C ARG A 64 -14.84 6.34 0.40
N GLU A 65 -14.35 5.22 -0.11
CA GLU A 65 -15.17 4.20 -0.76
C GLU A 65 -14.54 2.81 -0.62
N PRO A 66 -15.31 1.73 -0.87
CA PRO A 66 -14.75 0.39 -0.96
C PRO A 66 -13.71 0.28 -2.07
N TRP A 67 -12.73 -0.61 -1.89
CA TRP A 67 -11.73 -0.85 -2.93
C TRP A 67 -12.38 -1.46 -4.19
N ALA A 68 -11.73 -1.24 -5.33
CA ALA A 68 -12.12 -1.76 -6.63
C ALA A 68 -10.84 -1.89 -7.49
N PRO A 69 -10.79 -2.81 -8.47
CA PRO A 69 -9.62 -3.04 -9.31
C PRO A 69 -9.05 -1.78 -9.98
N ALA A 70 -9.92 -0.89 -10.46
CA ALA A 70 -9.52 0.35 -11.12
C ALA A 70 -8.68 1.30 -10.24
N HIS A 71 -8.76 1.17 -8.91
CA HIS A 71 -7.91 1.98 -8.02
C HIS A 71 -6.42 1.67 -8.14
N LEU A 72 -6.07 0.51 -8.71
CA LEU A 72 -4.66 0.12 -8.95
C LEU A 72 -4.14 0.62 -10.30
N ASP A 73 -4.92 1.40 -11.06
CA ASP A 73 -4.51 1.94 -12.36
C ASP A 73 -3.26 2.84 -12.22
N GLY A 74 -2.18 2.47 -12.92
CA GLY A 74 -0.91 3.21 -12.91
C GLY A 74 -0.12 3.12 -11.61
N ALA A 75 -0.52 2.25 -10.67
CA ALA A 75 0.20 2.05 -9.42
C ALA A 75 1.57 1.39 -9.67
N TRP A 76 2.61 1.94 -9.05
CA TRP A 76 3.95 1.34 -9.01
C TRP A 76 4.13 0.40 -7.83
N LEU A 77 3.45 0.72 -6.73
CA LEU A 77 3.49 -0.04 -5.49
C LEU A 77 2.10 -0.02 -4.85
N VAL A 78 1.66 -1.17 -4.38
CA VAL A 78 0.43 -1.35 -3.62
C VAL A 78 0.77 -1.85 -2.24
N HIS A 79 0.14 -1.28 -1.23
CA HIS A 79 0.13 -1.76 0.13
C HIS A 79 -1.30 -2.14 0.51
N THR A 80 -1.52 -3.36 0.97
CA THR A 80 -2.82 -3.79 1.48
C THR A 80 -2.73 -4.12 2.97
N ALA A 81 -3.64 -3.53 3.75
CA ALA A 81 -3.71 -3.66 5.18
C ALA A 81 -5.16 -3.41 5.65
N THR A 82 -6.11 -4.14 5.07
CA THR A 82 -7.54 -3.92 5.31
C THR A 82 -8.04 -4.58 6.59
N GLY A 83 -7.37 -5.64 7.05
CA GLY A 83 -7.82 -6.47 8.16
C GLY A 83 -8.85 -7.54 7.74
N ASP A 84 -9.24 -7.57 6.46
CA ASP A 84 -10.03 -8.63 5.85
C ASP A 84 -9.17 -9.42 4.87
N LEU A 85 -8.94 -10.70 5.18
CA LEU A 85 -8.05 -11.55 4.40
C LEU A 85 -8.53 -11.74 2.95
N ALA A 86 -9.84 -11.78 2.72
CA ALA A 86 -10.40 -11.94 1.38
C ALA A 86 -10.12 -10.70 0.52
N THR A 87 -10.27 -9.51 1.10
CA THR A 87 -9.92 -8.25 0.44
C THR A 87 -8.41 -8.15 0.18
N ASP A 88 -7.57 -8.45 1.17
CA ASP A 88 -6.11 -8.39 1.00
C ASP A 88 -5.61 -9.40 -0.06
N ASP A 89 -6.20 -10.60 -0.14
CA ASP A 89 -5.95 -11.59 -1.20
C ASP A 89 -6.36 -11.05 -2.58
N ALA A 90 -7.52 -10.41 -2.70
CA ALA A 90 -8.01 -9.88 -3.97
C ALA A 90 -7.18 -8.68 -4.48
N VAL A 91 -6.76 -7.79 -3.59
CA VAL A 91 -5.86 -6.67 -3.93
C VAL A 91 -4.52 -7.18 -4.42
N ALA A 92 -3.94 -8.17 -3.74
CA ALA A 92 -2.66 -8.76 -4.13
C ALA A 92 -2.75 -9.46 -5.49
N ALA A 93 -3.83 -10.21 -5.75
CA ALA A 93 -4.05 -10.88 -7.04
C ALA A 93 -4.20 -9.88 -8.20
N GLU A 94 -4.93 -8.78 -7.98
CA GLU A 94 -5.09 -7.73 -8.99
C GLU A 94 -3.76 -7.01 -9.29
N ALA A 95 -2.97 -6.73 -8.25
CA ALA A 95 -1.64 -6.14 -8.42
C ALA A 95 -0.71 -7.06 -9.22
N ASP A 96 -0.73 -8.36 -8.95
CA ASP A 96 0.06 -9.36 -9.68
C ASP A 96 -0.35 -9.46 -11.16
N ALA A 97 -1.65 -9.48 -11.45
CA ALA A 97 -2.17 -9.46 -12.81
C ALA A 97 -1.69 -8.24 -13.62
N ARG A 98 -1.43 -7.11 -12.93
CA ARG A 98 -0.92 -5.86 -13.50
C ARG A 98 0.60 -5.76 -13.50
N ARG A 99 1.30 -6.73 -12.90
CA ARG A 99 2.76 -6.71 -12.66
C ARG A 99 3.19 -5.50 -11.81
N THR A 100 2.33 -5.13 -10.87
CA THR A 100 2.60 -4.10 -9.87
C THR A 100 3.02 -4.77 -8.56
N TRP A 101 4.08 -4.25 -7.92
CA TRP A 101 4.51 -4.78 -6.63
C TRP A 101 3.45 -4.58 -5.56
N CYS A 102 3.11 -5.64 -4.83
CA CYS A 102 2.19 -5.58 -3.70
C CYS A 102 2.89 -6.06 -2.42
N VAL A 103 2.79 -5.24 -1.37
CA VAL A 103 3.26 -5.57 -0.02
C VAL A 103 2.06 -5.69 0.90
N ARG A 104 1.80 -6.89 1.38
CA ARG A 104 0.74 -7.14 2.35
C ARG A 104 1.26 -6.96 3.76
N ALA A 105 0.43 -6.42 4.64
CA ALA A 105 0.81 -6.23 6.03
C ALA A 105 0.60 -7.47 6.91
N ASP A 106 -0.24 -8.41 6.49
CA ASP A 106 -0.61 -9.61 7.23
C ASP A 106 0.41 -10.75 7.06
N ASP A 107 0.94 -10.94 5.85
CA ASP A 107 1.85 -12.04 5.52
C ASP A 107 2.90 -11.65 4.46
N ALA A 108 4.14 -11.50 4.90
CA ALA A 108 5.27 -11.18 4.03
C ALA A 108 5.63 -12.35 3.07
N THR A 109 5.35 -13.60 3.43
CA THR A 109 5.68 -14.79 2.61
C THR A 109 4.71 -14.98 1.45
N ARG A 110 3.50 -14.41 1.57
CA ARG A 110 2.47 -14.37 0.52
C ARG A 110 2.48 -13.06 -0.28
N SER A 111 3.47 -12.19 -0.06
CA SER A 111 3.61 -10.93 -0.76
C SER A 111 4.68 -11.01 -1.85
N ALA A 112 4.40 -10.45 -3.03
CA ALA A 112 5.38 -10.34 -4.11
C ALA A 112 6.57 -9.43 -3.74
N ALA A 113 6.39 -8.54 -2.76
CA ALA A 113 7.44 -7.73 -2.16
C ALA A 113 7.21 -7.60 -0.64
N TRP A 114 8.28 -7.32 0.12
CA TRP A 114 8.17 -6.98 1.54
C TRP A 114 9.16 -5.89 1.91
N THR A 115 8.81 -5.08 2.92
CA THR A 115 9.76 -4.15 3.52
C THR A 115 10.56 -4.92 4.58
N PRO A 116 11.89 -5.10 4.43
CA PRO A 116 12.69 -5.72 5.48
C PRO A 116 12.65 -4.86 6.76
N ALA A 117 12.91 -5.49 7.91
CA ALA A 117 13.17 -4.74 9.13
C ALA A 117 14.42 -3.88 8.93
N VAL A 118 14.26 -2.57 9.04
CA VAL A 118 15.38 -1.63 9.14
C VAL A 118 15.82 -1.58 10.60
N VAL A 119 17.09 -1.87 10.85
CA VAL A 119 17.76 -1.74 12.16
C VAL A 119 18.27 -0.32 12.31
#